data_AF-A0A645BUV2-F1
#
_entry.id   AF-A0A645BUV2-F1
#
_cell.length_a   1.000
_cell.length_b   1.000
_cell.length_c   1.000
_cell.angle_alpha   90.00
_cell.angle_beta   90.00
_cell.angle_gamma   90.00
#
_symmetry.space_group_name_H-M   'P 1'
#
loop_
_entity.id
_entity.type
_entity.pdbx_description
1 polymer ?
#
loop_
_entity_poly.entity_id
_entity_poly.type
_entity_poly.pdbx_seq_one_letter_code
_entity_poly.pdbx_strand_id
1 'polypeptide(L)'
;MDVKTIDELNELLKLWINEHYHKLPHHGLGGITPEVAFKTDKRSLKFVDMRTLTEAFLHTEERTVDKTGCISFEGKRYEVGLQLIGRKVEAHYDPSWSDEVEIHHPDFVPFMAKEQVIGEHCGTRAELPERMTTLKPERSRLLDGLNKANISGRTRKDVAVVFRKNREVADHV
;
A
#
# COMPACT_ATOMS: atom_id res chain seq x y z
N MET A 1 -6.05 -23.48 -43.43
CA MET A 1 -5.02 -23.65 -42.37
C MET A 1 -5.77 -23.69 -41.06
N ASP A 2 -5.64 -24.78 -40.33
CA ASP A 2 -6.19 -24.90 -38.98
C ASP A 2 -5.08 -24.48 -38.01
N VAL A 3 -5.24 -23.33 -37.35
CA VAL A 3 -4.24 -22.75 -36.45
C VAL A 3 -4.53 -23.24 -35.04
N LYS A 4 -3.55 -23.90 -34.41
CA LYS A 4 -3.78 -24.62 -33.15
C LYS A 4 -3.21 -23.92 -31.93
N THR A 5 -2.26 -23.01 -32.14
CA THR A 5 -1.60 -22.27 -31.05
C THR A 5 -1.59 -20.77 -31.32
N ILE A 6 -1.48 -19.97 -30.24
CA ILE A 6 -1.36 -18.51 -30.35
C ILE A 6 -0.06 -18.09 -31.04
N ASP A 7 1.01 -18.85 -30.85
CA ASP A 7 2.31 -18.59 -31.46
C ASP A 7 2.26 -18.77 -32.97
N GLU A 8 1.63 -19.86 -33.45
CA GLU A 8 1.38 -20.06 -34.89
C GLU A 8 0.55 -18.93 -35.49
N LEU A 9 -0.48 -18.46 -34.79
CA LEU A 9 -1.29 -17.31 -35.22
C LEU A 9 -0.43 -16.04 -35.34
N ASN A 10 0.40 -15.77 -34.32
CA ASN A 10 1.28 -14.61 -34.30
C ASN A 10 2.31 -14.66 -35.43
N GLU A 11 2.88 -15.82 -35.75
CA GLU A 11 3.82 -15.96 -36.86
C GLU A 11 3.14 -15.75 -38.23
N LEU A 12 1.94 -16.31 -38.43
CA LEU A 12 1.17 -16.07 -39.65
C LEU A 12 0.77 -14.59 -39.77
N LEU A 13 0.40 -13.94 -38.67
CA LEU A 13 0.08 -12.52 -38.63
C LEU A 13 1.30 -11.67 -39.00
N LYS A 14 2.48 -11.96 -38.42
CA LYS A 14 3.74 -11.26 -38.76
C LYS A 14 4.05 -11.40 -40.23
N LEU A 15 3.93 -12.62 -40.78
CA LEU A 15 4.16 -12.87 -42.20
C LEU A 15 3.18 -12.07 -43.07
N TRP A 16 1.89 -12.08 -42.73
CA TRP A 16 0.88 -11.31 -43.47
C TRP A 16 1.13 -9.80 -43.41
N ILE A 17 1.50 -9.25 -42.25
CA ILE A 17 1.80 -7.82 -42.10
C ILE A 17 3.00 -7.43 -42.99
N ASN A 18 4.08 -8.22 -42.91
CA ASN A 18 5.34 -7.92 -43.58
C ASN A 18 5.28 -8.17 -45.09
N GLU A 19 4.69 -9.28 -45.51
CA GLU A 19 4.70 -9.69 -46.92
C GLU A 19 3.50 -9.17 -47.71
N HIS A 20 2.39 -8.83 -47.03
CA HIS A 20 1.16 -8.44 -47.70
C HIS A 20 0.73 -7.02 -47.33
N TYR A 21 0.39 -6.76 -46.07
CA TYR A 21 -0.24 -5.50 -45.67
C TYR A 21 0.61 -4.27 -45.99
N HIS A 22 1.91 -4.29 -45.63
CA HIS A 22 2.80 -3.15 -45.88
C HIS A 22 3.16 -2.96 -47.36
N LYS A 23 3.11 -4.03 -48.17
CA LYS A 23 3.55 -4.05 -49.57
C LYS A 23 2.42 -3.79 -50.57
N LEU A 24 1.16 -3.84 -50.15
CA LEU A 24 0.02 -3.63 -51.04
C LEU A 24 -0.50 -2.19 -51.03
N PRO A 25 -1.00 -1.70 -52.18
CA PRO A 25 -1.72 -0.44 -52.27
C PRO A 25 -2.90 -0.36 -51.30
N HIS A 26 -2.93 0.67 -50.46
CA HIS A 26 -4.02 0.86 -49.51
C HIS A 26 -4.97 1.98 -49.97
N HIS A 27 -6.27 1.69 -50.04
CA HIS A 27 -7.28 2.66 -50.51
C HIS A 27 -7.28 3.94 -49.67
N GLY A 28 -7.16 3.82 -48.35
CA GLY A 28 -7.10 4.97 -47.43
C GLY A 28 -5.85 5.86 -47.56
N LEU A 29 -4.83 5.43 -48.31
CA LEU A 29 -3.62 6.20 -48.59
C LEU A 29 -3.60 6.74 -50.03
N GLY A 30 -4.72 6.64 -50.76
CA GLY A 30 -4.77 7.06 -52.17
C GLY A 30 -4.02 6.10 -53.10
N GLY A 31 -3.94 4.82 -52.74
CA GLY A 31 -3.34 3.78 -53.60
C GLY A 31 -1.83 3.63 -53.47
N ILE A 32 -1.17 4.35 -52.55
CA ILE A 32 0.22 4.06 -52.18
C ILE A 32 0.27 2.94 -51.12
N THR A 33 1.41 2.25 -51.03
CA THR A 33 1.62 1.22 -50.02
C THR A 33 1.94 1.86 -48.66
N PRO A 34 1.55 1.24 -47.53
CA PRO A 34 1.92 1.75 -46.21
C PRO A 34 3.43 1.91 -46.01
N GLU A 35 4.24 1.01 -46.57
CA GLU A 35 5.71 1.11 -46.50
C GLU A 35 6.25 2.36 -47.21
N VAL A 36 5.73 2.67 -48.41
CA VAL A 36 6.13 3.86 -49.15
C VAL A 36 5.67 5.12 -48.42
N ALA A 37 4.45 5.12 -47.88
CA ALA A 37 3.92 6.24 -47.10
C ALA A 37 4.80 6.53 -45.87
N PHE A 38 5.20 5.49 -45.13
CA PHE A 38 6.08 5.64 -43.96
C PHE A 38 7.48 6.16 -44.33
N LYS A 39 8.10 5.62 -45.39
CA LYS A 39 9.44 6.07 -45.84
C LYS A 39 9.46 7.46 -46.46
N THR A 40 8.33 7.90 -47.03
CA THR A 40 8.20 9.23 -47.67
C THR A 40 7.83 10.31 -46.65
N ASP A 41 7.39 9.93 -45.44
CA ASP A 41 7.10 10.89 -44.38
C ASP A 41 8.37 11.64 -43.97
N LYS A 42 8.26 12.97 -43.95
CA LYS A 42 9.37 13.88 -43.61
C LYS A 42 9.47 14.14 -42.10
N ARG A 43 8.49 13.66 -41.33
CA ARG A 43 8.49 13.82 -39.86
C ARG A 43 9.66 13.06 -39.26
N SER A 44 10.44 13.74 -38.43
CA SER A 44 11.53 13.11 -37.69
C SER A 44 10.98 12.08 -36.70
N LEU A 45 11.54 10.87 -36.71
CA LEU A 45 11.27 9.87 -35.69
C LEU A 45 11.69 10.39 -34.32
N LYS A 46 10.78 10.34 -33.35
CA LYS A 46 11.06 10.66 -31.96
C LYS A 46 11.31 9.35 -31.22
N PHE A 47 12.55 9.14 -30.81
CA PHE A 47 12.89 8.04 -29.91
C PHE A 47 12.59 8.49 -28.49
N VAL A 48 11.77 7.71 -27.79
CA VAL A 48 11.49 7.92 -26.37
C VAL A 48 12.67 7.37 -25.58
N ASP A 49 13.01 8.02 -24.46
CA ASP A 49 14.02 7.52 -23.54
C ASP A 49 13.63 6.11 -23.06
N MET A 50 14.61 5.21 -22.98
CA MET A 50 14.37 3.80 -22.63
C MET A 50 13.73 3.70 -21.25
N ARG A 51 14.13 4.56 -20.31
CA ARG A 51 13.58 4.60 -18.96
C ARG A 51 12.09 4.97 -18.95
N THR A 52 11.69 5.98 -19.70
CA THR A 52 10.27 6.36 -19.82
C THR A 52 9.46 5.26 -20.49
N LEU A 53 10.05 4.55 -21.47
CA LEU A 53 9.40 3.40 -22.08
C LEU A 53 9.20 2.27 -21.06
N THR A 54 10.23 1.92 -20.28
CA THR A 54 10.11 0.86 -19.26
C THR A 54 9.08 1.20 -18.20
N GLU A 55 9.09 2.44 -17.71
CA GLU A 55 8.13 2.92 -16.71
C GLU A 55 6.68 2.82 -17.23
N ALA A 56 6.44 3.08 -18.53
CA ALA A 56 5.10 3.03 -19.11
C ALA A 56 4.51 1.61 -19.23
N PHE A 57 5.34 0.57 -19.19
CA PHE A 57 4.90 -0.83 -19.25
C PHE A 57 4.84 -1.51 -17.87
N LEU A 58 5.28 -0.84 -16.81
CA LEU A 58 5.13 -1.36 -15.46
C LEU A 58 3.65 -1.46 -15.10
N HIS A 59 3.30 -2.58 -14.47
CA HIS A 59 1.98 -2.79 -13.92
C HIS A 59 1.90 -2.19 -12.53
N THR A 60 0.79 -1.54 -12.24
CA THR A 60 0.53 -0.93 -10.93
C THR A 60 -0.58 -1.70 -10.23
N GLU A 61 -0.33 -2.16 -9.01
CA GLU A 61 -1.36 -2.74 -8.14
C GLU A 61 -1.36 -2.05 -6.76
N GLU A 62 -2.54 -1.65 -6.29
CA GLU A 62 -2.72 -1.11 -4.94
C GLU A 62 -2.81 -2.23 -3.90
N ARG A 63 -1.95 -2.19 -2.88
CA ARG A 63 -1.98 -3.14 -1.76
C ARG A 63 -1.93 -2.41 -0.42
N THR A 64 -2.52 -3.01 0.60
CA THR A 64 -2.44 -2.51 1.98
C THR A 64 -1.35 -3.27 2.72
N VAL A 65 -0.49 -2.56 3.44
CA VAL A 65 0.60 -3.17 4.21
C VAL A 65 0.06 -3.82 5.48
N ASP A 66 0.44 -5.08 5.69
CA ASP A 66 0.08 -5.85 6.87
C ASP A 66 0.71 -5.29 8.16
N LYS A 67 0.23 -5.78 9.30
CA LYS A 67 0.78 -5.43 10.64
C LYS A 67 2.26 -5.78 10.80
N THR A 68 2.80 -6.64 9.95
CA THR A 68 4.20 -7.05 9.93
C THR A 68 5.07 -6.16 9.05
N GLY A 69 4.50 -5.18 8.33
CA GLY A 69 5.26 -4.35 7.38
C GLY A 69 5.51 -5.03 6.03
N CYS A 70 4.72 -6.05 5.69
CA CYS A 70 4.84 -6.79 4.43
C CYS A 70 3.61 -6.59 3.57
N ILE A 71 3.75 -6.79 2.26
CA ILE A 71 2.62 -6.91 1.33
C ILE A 71 2.57 -8.31 0.74
N SER A 72 1.36 -8.80 0.46
CA SER A 72 1.16 -10.03 -0.29
C SER A 72 0.80 -9.70 -1.72
N PHE A 73 1.61 -10.18 -2.67
CA PHE A 73 1.48 -9.91 -4.09
C PHE A 73 1.80 -11.19 -4.89
N GLU A 74 0.93 -11.60 -5.83
CA GLU A 74 1.07 -12.85 -6.61
C GLU A 74 1.33 -14.13 -5.78
N GLY A 75 0.79 -14.20 -4.56
CA GLY A 75 1.02 -15.33 -3.64
C GLY A 75 2.39 -15.32 -2.96
N LYS A 76 3.24 -14.35 -3.28
CA LYS A 76 4.53 -14.06 -2.62
C LYS A 76 4.37 -12.94 -1.61
N ARG A 77 5.32 -12.84 -0.67
CA ARG A 77 5.35 -11.78 0.35
C ARG A 77 6.56 -10.90 0.11
N TYR A 78 6.39 -9.57 0.16
CA TYR A 78 7.47 -8.62 0.00
C TYR A 78 7.61 -7.77 1.25
N GLU A 79 8.85 -7.50 1.66
CA GLU A 79 9.14 -6.66 2.81
C GLU A 79 9.19 -5.19 2.37
N VAL A 80 8.24 -4.40 2.88
CA VAL A 80 8.08 -2.97 2.55
C VAL A 80 8.54 -2.10 3.72
N GLY A 81 8.50 -2.65 4.94
CA GLY A 81 9.01 -2.02 6.15
C GLY A 81 7.92 -1.50 7.07
N LEU A 82 8.29 -1.33 8.35
CA LEU A 82 7.35 -1.06 9.42
C LEU A 82 6.73 0.35 9.34
N GLN A 83 7.36 1.30 8.63
CA GLN A 83 6.90 2.69 8.52
C GLN A 83 5.58 2.84 7.75
N LEU A 84 5.29 1.85 6.90
CA LEU A 84 4.13 1.84 6.02
C LEU A 84 3.00 0.93 6.54
N ILE A 85 3.12 0.36 7.75
CA ILE A 85 2.08 -0.51 8.34
C ILE A 85 0.71 0.17 8.32
N GLY A 86 -0.29 -0.53 7.78
CA GLY A 86 -1.67 -0.07 7.70
C GLY A 86 -1.91 1.03 6.67
N ARG A 87 -0.91 1.38 5.85
CA ARG A 87 -1.07 2.31 4.73
C ARG A 87 -1.32 1.56 3.42
N LYS A 88 -1.92 2.25 2.46
CA LYS A 88 -2.05 1.79 1.08
C LYS A 88 -0.80 2.21 0.31
N VAL A 89 -0.20 1.27 -0.41
CA VAL A 89 0.97 1.47 -1.24
C VAL A 89 0.69 0.98 -2.65
N GLU A 90 1.35 1.58 -3.62
CA GLU A 90 1.30 1.18 -5.03
C GLU A 90 2.54 0.35 -5.33
N ALA A 91 2.33 -0.88 -5.81
CA ALA A 91 3.37 -1.79 -6.24
C ALA A 91 3.53 -1.70 -7.75
N HIS A 92 4.70 -1.26 -8.21
CA HIS A 92 5.09 -1.15 -9.61
C HIS A 92 6.03 -2.31 -9.95
N TYR A 93 5.67 -3.11 -10.96
CA TYR A 93 6.44 -4.30 -11.32
C TYR A 93 6.32 -4.65 -12.81
N ASP A 94 7.27 -5.42 -13.32
CA ASP A 94 7.19 -6.06 -14.63
C ASP A 94 6.62 -7.48 -14.45
N PRO A 95 5.49 -7.84 -15.09
CA PRO A 95 4.93 -9.20 -15.01
C PRO A 95 5.90 -10.31 -15.46
N SER A 96 6.94 -9.96 -16.21
CA SER A 96 7.96 -10.90 -16.67
C SER A 96 9.04 -11.16 -15.60
N TRP A 97 9.14 -10.30 -14.59
CA TRP A 97 10.16 -10.32 -13.54
C TRP A 97 9.57 -9.89 -12.20
N SER A 98 9.15 -10.86 -11.38
CA SER A 98 8.48 -10.56 -10.09
C SER A 98 9.42 -10.56 -8.87
N ASP A 99 10.75 -10.67 -9.00
CA ASP A 99 11.61 -10.83 -7.80
C ASP A 99 11.80 -9.52 -7.00
N GLU A 100 11.77 -8.38 -7.69
CA GLU A 100 11.87 -7.06 -7.07
C GLU A 100 10.69 -6.20 -7.52
N VAL A 101 10.05 -5.53 -6.57
CA VAL A 101 8.87 -4.69 -6.80
C VAL A 101 9.18 -3.30 -6.29
N GLU A 102 8.94 -2.28 -7.11
CA GLU A 102 9.10 -0.89 -6.69
C GLU A 102 7.85 -0.42 -5.94
N ILE A 103 8.02 0.08 -4.73
CA ILE A 103 6.92 0.55 -3.89
C ILE A 103 6.85 2.07 -3.91
N HIS A 104 5.69 2.59 -4.29
CA HIS A 104 5.38 4.01 -4.31
C HIS A 104 4.37 4.35 -3.20
N HIS A 105 4.62 5.46 -2.49
CA HIS A 105 3.72 6.02 -1.50
C HIS A 105 3.86 7.55 -1.49
N PRO A 106 2.78 8.34 -1.35
CA PRO A 106 2.84 9.81 -1.44
C PRO A 106 3.85 10.49 -0.49
N ASP A 107 3.96 9.97 0.75
CA ASP A 107 4.84 10.53 1.78
C ASP A 107 6.29 10.03 1.75
N PHE A 108 6.62 9.02 0.92
CA PHE A 108 7.94 8.37 0.94
C PHE A 108 8.58 8.35 -0.44
N VAL A 109 9.91 8.36 -0.47
CA VAL A 109 10.66 8.15 -1.72
C VAL A 109 10.42 6.70 -2.18
N PRO A 110 10.16 6.46 -3.48
CA PRO A 110 10.04 5.12 -4.01
C PRO A 110 11.28 4.28 -3.72
N PHE A 111 11.08 3.01 -3.39
CA PHE A 111 12.17 2.08 -3.10
C PHE A 111 11.84 0.67 -3.58
N MET A 112 12.87 -0.12 -3.84
CA MET A 112 12.74 -1.51 -4.26
C MET A 112 12.52 -2.41 -3.04
N ALA A 113 11.41 -3.14 -3.02
CA ALA A 113 11.09 -4.18 -2.07
C ALA A 113 11.45 -5.55 -2.63
N LYS A 114 12.03 -6.41 -1.79
CA LYS A 114 12.44 -7.77 -2.15
C LYS A 114 11.46 -8.79 -1.61
N GLU A 115 11.36 -9.92 -2.31
CA GLU A 115 10.63 -11.08 -1.81
C GLU A 115 11.20 -11.57 -0.47
N GLN A 116 10.31 -11.85 0.47
CA GLN A 116 10.63 -12.30 1.82
C GLN A 116 10.97 -13.79 1.80
N VAL A 117 12.26 -14.11 1.90
CA VAL A 117 12.75 -15.49 2.01
C VAL A 117 12.98 -15.85 3.49
N ILE A 118 12.35 -16.93 3.95
CA ILE A 118 12.55 -17.44 5.31
C ILE A 118 13.84 -18.29 5.33
N GLY A 119 14.92 -17.75 5.89
CA GLY A 119 16.19 -18.45 6.09
C GLY A 119 16.33 -19.08 7.48
N GLU A 120 17.46 -19.74 7.71
CA GLU A 120 17.82 -20.35 9.01
C GLU A 120 18.11 -19.31 10.10
N HIS A 121 18.41 -18.07 9.71
CA HIS A 121 18.74 -16.97 10.61
C HIS A 121 17.77 -15.81 10.41
N CYS A 122 17.32 -15.24 11.53
CA CYS A 122 16.53 -14.01 11.52
C CYS A 122 17.42 -12.80 11.25
N GLY A 123 16.97 -11.87 10.41
CA GLY A 123 17.62 -10.58 10.22
C GLY A 123 17.58 -9.70 11.47
N THR A 124 18.29 -8.57 11.42
CA THR A 124 18.25 -7.57 12.50
C THR A 124 16.84 -6.99 12.63
N ARG A 125 16.30 -6.98 13.84
CA ARG A 125 14.97 -6.44 14.10
C ARG A 125 14.96 -4.92 13.91
N ALA A 126 14.20 -4.44 12.93
CA ALA A 126 13.96 -3.02 12.74
C ALA A 126 13.19 -2.42 13.92
N GLU A 127 13.49 -1.16 14.24
CA GLU A 127 12.77 -0.41 15.25
C GLU A 127 11.34 -0.09 14.80
N LEU A 128 10.40 -0.10 15.74
CA LEU A 128 9.02 0.27 15.48
C LEU A 128 8.95 1.77 15.15
N PRO A 129 8.07 2.18 14.20
CA PRO A 129 7.81 3.59 13.93
C PRO A 129 7.43 4.34 15.21
N GLU A 130 7.84 5.60 15.34
CA GLU A 130 7.53 6.45 16.51
C GLU A 130 6.04 6.48 16.87
N ARG A 131 5.18 6.39 15.84
CA ARG A 131 3.71 6.36 15.98
C ARG A 131 3.20 5.13 16.72
N MET A 132 3.95 4.03 16.69
CA MET A 132 3.63 2.78 17.37
C MET A 132 4.38 2.61 18.69
N THR A 133 5.36 3.46 18.98
CA THR A 133 6.11 3.40 20.22
C THR A 133 5.24 3.84 21.39
N THR A 134 5.34 3.15 22.52
CA THR A 134 4.61 3.51 23.73
C THR A 134 5.14 4.82 24.28
N LEU A 135 4.30 5.85 24.34
CA LEU A 135 4.65 7.10 25.01
C LEU A 135 4.86 6.84 26.49
N LYS A 136 5.97 7.34 27.04
CA LYS A 136 6.22 7.29 28.47
C LYS A 136 5.13 8.12 29.19
N PRO A 137 4.39 7.53 30.15
CA PRO A 137 3.36 8.27 30.85
C PRO A 137 3.99 9.28 31.81
N GLU A 138 3.73 10.56 31.60
CA GLU A 138 4.20 11.65 32.47
C GLU A 138 3.47 11.69 33.83
N ARG A 139 2.19 11.31 33.85
CA ARG A 139 1.34 11.36 35.05
C ARG A 139 0.25 10.30 35.05
N SER A 140 -0.19 9.92 36.23
CA SER A 140 -1.30 8.99 36.41
C SER A 140 -2.62 9.76 36.53
N ARG A 141 -3.55 9.53 35.60
CA ARG A 141 -4.91 10.12 35.64
C ARG A 141 -5.63 9.86 36.97
N LEU A 142 -5.37 8.70 37.58
CA LEU A 142 -5.92 8.31 38.88
C LEU A 142 -5.36 9.21 40.00
N LEU A 143 -4.03 9.35 40.08
CA LEU A 143 -3.36 10.17 41.10
C LEU A 143 -3.69 11.65 40.91
N ASP A 144 -3.75 12.14 39.69
CA ASP A 144 -4.18 13.52 39.39
C ASP A 144 -5.61 13.80 39.85
N GLY A 145 -6.52 12.84 39.64
CA GLY A 145 -7.91 12.91 40.09
C GLY A 145 -8.00 12.94 41.61
N LEU A 146 -7.26 12.05 42.29
CA LEU A 146 -7.18 12.00 43.75
C LEU A 146 -6.56 13.26 44.33
N ASN A 147 -5.50 13.80 43.73
CA ASN A 147 -4.86 15.04 44.17
C ASN A 147 -5.83 16.23 44.05
N LYS A 148 -6.56 16.38 42.94
CA LYS A 148 -7.59 17.43 42.82
C LYS A 148 -8.71 17.27 43.85
N ALA A 149 -9.14 16.03 44.10
CA ALA A 149 -10.18 15.73 45.09
C ALA A 149 -9.71 16.03 46.53
N ASN A 150 -8.45 15.70 46.85
CA ASN A 150 -7.82 16.03 48.12
C ASN A 150 -7.63 17.54 48.31
N ILE A 151 -7.17 18.25 47.28
CA ILE A 151 -7.04 19.72 47.29
C ILE A 151 -8.41 20.39 47.50
N SER A 152 -9.49 19.81 46.95
CA SER A 152 -10.84 20.32 47.15
C SER A 152 -11.43 20.04 48.54
N GLY A 153 -10.73 19.33 49.42
CA GLY A 153 -11.17 19.02 50.79
C GLY A 153 -12.47 18.19 50.86
N ARG A 154 -12.95 17.66 49.73
CA ARG A 154 -14.19 16.88 49.59
C ARG A 154 -13.99 15.41 49.93
N THR A 155 -13.07 15.08 50.83
CA THR A 155 -13.17 13.81 51.55
C THR A 155 -14.47 13.88 52.34
N ARG A 156 -15.47 13.13 51.90
CA ARG A 156 -16.74 12.95 52.62
C ARG A 156 -16.41 12.64 54.07
N LYS A 157 -16.58 13.61 54.96
CA LYS A 157 -16.71 13.34 56.38
C LYS A 157 -18.05 12.63 56.50
N ASP A 158 -18.03 11.31 56.64
CA ASP A 158 -19.23 10.57 57.01
C ASP A 158 -19.75 11.20 58.32
N VAL A 159 -20.87 11.92 58.21
CA VAL A 159 -21.52 12.56 59.35
C VAL A 159 -22.17 11.44 60.15
N ALA A 160 -21.62 11.13 61.31
CA ALA A 160 -22.24 10.21 62.25
C ALA A 160 -23.57 10.80 62.75
N VAL A 161 -24.69 10.32 62.20
CA VAL A 161 -26.02 10.66 62.69
C VAL A 161 -26.30 9.84 63.95
N VAL A 162 -26.27 10.49 65.11
CA VAL A 162 -26.66 9.87 66.38
C VAL A 162 -28.19 9.83 66.46
N PHE A 163 -28.78 8.64 66.43
CA PHE A 163 -30.21 8.46 66.72
C PHE A 163 -30.46 8.72 68.22
N ARG A 164 -31.09 9.85 68.55
CA ARG A 164 -31.68 10.05 69.88
C ARG A 164 -32.99 9.25 69.96
N LYS A 165 -33.00 8.19 70.78
CA LYS A 165 -34.21 7.47 71.16
C LYS A 165 -35.01 8.38 72.11
N ASN A 166 -36.14 8.93 71.64
CA ASN A 166 -37.06 9.65 72.53
C ASN A 166 -37.68 8.63 73.49
N ARG A 167 -37.51 8.89 74.79
CA ARG A 167 -38.09 8.15 75.90
C ARG A 167 -39.58 8.48 75.98
N GLU A 168 -40.38 7.44 76.20
CA GLU A 168 -41.82 7.50 76.43
C GLU A 168 -42.18 8.55 77.49
N VAL A 169 -43.25 9.30 77.23
CA VAL A 169 -43.96 10.05 78.25
C VAL A 169 -45.36 9.44 78.33
N ALA A 170 -45.60 8.70 79.41
CA ALA A 170 -46.95 8.46 79.90
C ALA A 170 -47.45 9.75 80.57
N ASP A 171 -48.70 10.14 80.33
CA ASP A 171 -49.56 10.68 81.39
C ASP A 171 -51.04 10.77 80.95
N HIS A 172 -51.85 9.93 81.62
CA HIS A 172 -53.18 10.16 82.24
C HIS A 172 -54.33 10.84 81.43
N VAL A 173 -55.39 10.08 81.11
CA VAL A 173 -56.69 9.96 81.84
C VAL A 173 -57.47 8.78 81.23
#